data_AF-A0A498SMX4-F1
#
_entry.id   AF-A0A498SMX4-F1
#
_cell.length_a   1.000
_cell.length_b   1.000
_cell.length_c   1.000
_cell.angle_alpha   90.00
_cell.angle_beta   90.00
_cell.angle_gamma   90.00
#
_symmetry.space_group_name_H-M   'P 1'
#
loop_
_entity.id
_entity.type
_entity.pdbx_description
1 polymer ?
#
loop_
_entity_poly.entity_id
_entity_poly.type
_entity_poly.pdbx_seq_one_letter_code
_entity_poly.pdbx_strand_id
1 'polypeptide(L)'
;MSNSECNSSTDGSIDDSSLSDVEMDMENNDGQYLSDAEAAMDVDEEENTSPFQKEIWQLKHLPYYEEMQKEADDHFSRDLDASRHIKVGLVHAVMLRDIRPGFIHWICELDKYINLYSRRFTKADHIALVKLCYSCMTMRGADFRIVKICAQSVSNLLFRKELLSRDDIQLEWRPLYDIYVEVSFKNLEEDGLLLLPDGMKATLEQ
;
A
#
# COMPACT_ATOMS: atom_id res chain seq x y z
N MET A 1 -33.40 -14.69 -60.80
CA MET A 1 -34.63 -14.11 -60.20
C MET A 1 -34.12 -13.13 -59.16
N SER A 2 -33.78 -11.87 -59.42
CA SER A 2 -34.40 -10.79 -60.21
C SER A 2 -35.76 -10.32 -59.64
N ASN A 3 -35.78 -9.02 -59.31
CA ASN A 3 -36.89 -8.09 -59.04
C ASN A 3 -37.18 -7.90 -57.53
N SER A 4 -36.99 -6.74 -56.88
CA SER A 4 -37.24 -5.31 -57.19
C SER A 4 -38.72 -4.99 -57.39
N GLU A 5 -39.29 -4.20 -56.45
CA GLU A 5 -40.50 -3.35 -56.48
C GLU A 5 -40.72 -2.91 -55.01
N CYS A 6 -40.65 -1.67 -54.52
CA CYS A 6 -41.04 -0.31 -54.92
C CYS A 6 -42.53 0.07 -54.75
N ASN A 7 -42.71 1.08 -53.88
CA ASN A 7 -43.63 2.23 -53.93
C ASN A 7 -45.08 2.21 -53.40
N SER A 8 -45.39 3.43 -52.90
CA SER A 8 -46.64 4.22 -52.92
C SER A 8 -47.01 4.67 -51.50
N SER A 9 -47.32 5.92 -51.13
CA SER A 9 -47.55 7.23 -51.80
C SER A 9 -47.42 8.31 -50.69
N THR A 10 -46.65 9.40 -50.80
CA THR A 10 -47.01 10.78 -51.23
C THR A 10 -48.39 11.32 -50.81
N ASP A 11 -48.42 12.35 -49.96
CA ASP A 11 -49.04 13.69 -50.18
C ASP A 11 -48.69 14.60 -48.97
N GLY A 12 -48.12 15.82 -49.11
CA GLY A 12 -48.84 17.10 -49.33
C GLY A 12 -49.43 17.61 -47.99
N SER A 13 -49.15 18.79 -47.41
CA SER A 13 -49.01 20.14 -47.96
C SER A 13 -48.48 21.13 -46.88
N ILE A 14 -48.03 22.30 -47.33
CA ILE A 14 -47.42 23.44 -46.60
C ILE A 14 -48.47 24.55 -46.36
N ASP A 15 -48.19 25.45 -45.40
CA ASP A 15 -48.69 26.84 -45.19
C ASP A 15 -49.83 27.03 -44.16
N ASP A 16 -50.07 28.15 -43.47
CA ASP A 16 -49.34 29.38 -43.07
C ASP A 16 -50.22 30.09 -42.00
N SER A 17 -49.59 30.84 -41.09
CA SER A 17 -50.12 32.01 -40.37
C SER A 17 -51.36 31.89 -39.45
N SER A 18 -51.14 32.01 -38.13
CA SER A 18 -51.79 33.08 -37.36
C SER A 18 -50.97 33.38 -36.08
N LEU A 19 -50.32 34.54 -36.09
CA LEU A 19 -49.80 35.22 -34.92
C LEU A 19 -50.98 35.81 -34.15
N SER A 20 -51.11 35.46 -32.88
CA SER A 20 -51.85 36.25 -31.90
C SER A 20 -50.95 36.45 -30.69
N ASP A 21 -50.60 37.72 -30.48
CA ASP A 21 -49.87 38.25 -29.34
C ASP A 21 -50.57 37.86 -28.03
N VAL A 22 -49.82 37.18 -27.15
CA VAL A 22 -50.11 37.15 -25.72
C VAL A 22 -48.79 37.39 -24.99
N GLU A 23 -48.50 38.65 -24.72
CA GLU A 23 -47.59 39.05 -23.65
C GLU A 23 -48.21 38.63 -22.31
N MET A 24 -47.57 37.71 -21.58
CA MET A 24 -47.79 37.52 -20.14
C MET A 24 -46.48 37.15 -19.45
N ASP A 25 -45.88 38.18 -18.85
CA ASP A 25 -45.09 38.24 -17.62
C ASP A 25 -44.12 37.09 -17.27
N MET A 26 -42.84 37.44 -17.38
CA MET A 26 -41.69 36.72 -16.87
C MET A 26 -41.65 36.82 -15.34
N GLU A 27 -42.37 35.96 -14.63
CA GLU A 27 -42.12 35.74 -13.19
C GLU A 27 -40.93 34.80 -13.03
N ASN A 28 -39.84 35.37 -12.52
CA ASN A 28 -38.61 34.68 -12.10
C ASN A 28 -38.93 33.50 -11.16
N ASN A 29 -38.80 32.26 -11.65
CA ASN A 29 -38.75 31.05 -10.83
C ASN A 29 -37.33 30.44 -10.79
N ASP A 30 -36.31 31.31 -10.73
CA ASP A 30 -34.91 30.92 -10.55
C ASP A 30 -34.56 30.51 -9.10
N GLY A 31 -35.57 30.12 -8.30
CA GLY A 31 -35.41 29.81 -6.88
C GLY A 31 -35.60 28.34 -6.50
N GLN A 32 -36.20 27.51 -7.36
CA GLN A 32 -36.66 26.18 -6.96
C GLN A 32 -35.89 25.01 -7.58
N TYR A 33 -34.96 25.24 -8.51
CA TYR A 33 -34.17 24.18 -9.15
C TYR A 33 -32.78 23.95 -8.50
N LEU A 34 -32.42 24.75 -7.49
CA LEU A 34 -31.13 24.63 -6.79
C LEU A 34 -31.20 23.84 -5.47
N SER A 35 -32.39 23.58 -4.90
CA SER A 35 -32.49 22.86 -3.61
C SER A 35 -32.22 21.37 -3.72
N ASP A 36 -32.50 20.77 -4.88
CA ASP A 36 -32.49 19.30 -5.02
C ASP A 36 -31.12 18.77 -5.49
N ALA A 37 -30.23 19.67 -5.94
CA ALA A 37 -28.87 19.31 -6.35
C ALA A 37 -27.84 19.38 -5.19
N GLU A 38 -28.10 20.19 -4.16
CA GLU A 38 -27.23 20.26 -2.97
C GLU A 38 -27.48 19.09 -1.99
N ALA A 39 -28.65 18.46 -2.03
CA ALA A 39 -28.98 17.33 -1.16
C ALA A 39 -28.32 15.99 -1.54
N ALA A 40 -27.55 15.93 -2.64
CA ALA A 40 -26.96 14.69 -3.17
C ALA A 40 -25.42 14.63 -3.06
N MET A 41 -24.77 15.54 -2.32
CA MET A 41 -23.32 15.53 -2.12
C MET A 41 -22.88 15.51 -0.64
N ASP A 42 -23.70 14.96 0.25
CA ASP A 42 -23.19 14.30 1.46
C ASP A 42 -23.13 12.79 1.18
N VAL A 43 -22.26 12.40 0.25
CA VAL A 43 -21.65 11.07 0.37
C VAL A 43 -20.73 11.23 1.55
N ASP A 44 -21.20 10.78 2.71
CA ASP A 44 -20.42 10.60 3.91
C ASP A 44 -19.00 10.20 3.49
N GLU A 45 -18.05 11.12 3.59
CA GLU A 45 -16.68 10.75 3.87
C GLU A 45 -16.79 10.08 5.23
N GLU A 46 -17.13 8.79 5.23
CA GLU A 46 -16.86 7.88 6.32
C GLU A 46 -15.38 8.09 6.58
N GLU A 47 -15.11 8.94 7.56
CA GLU A 47 -13.83 9.18 8.16
C GLU A 47 -13.38 7.79 8.57
N ASN A 48 -12.64 7.15 7.67
CA ASN A 48 -12.29 5.75 7.76
C ASN A 48 -11.30 5.73 8.91
N THR A 49 -11.80 5.60 10.14
CA THR A 49 -11.07 5.32 11.37
C THR A 49 -10.56 3.89 11.31
N SER A 50 -10.03 3.51 10.14
CA SER A 50 -9.33 2.28 9.93
C SER A 50 -8.12 2.35 10.87
N PRO A 51 -7.93 1.36 11.75
CA PRO A 51 -6.79 1.30 12.65
C PRO A 51 -5.46 1.11 11.89
N PHE A 52 -5.53 0.97 10.57
CA PHE A 52 -4.43 0.66 9.68
C PHE A 52 -3.79 1.93 9.10
N GLN A 53 -2.45 1.95 9.04
CA GLN A 53 -1.72 3.11 8.53
C GLN A 53 -2.00 3.43 7.07
N LYS A 54 -2.13 2.39 6.22
CA LYS A 54 -2.40 2.58 4.81
C LYS A 54 -3.01 1.36 4.17
N GLU A 55 -4.06 1.59 3.40
CA GLU A 55 -4.72 0.59 2.55
C GLU A 55 -4.58 0.98 1.08
N ILE A 56 -4.62 -0.03 0.21
CA ILE A 56 -4.68 0.15 -1.25
C ILE A 56 -6.16 0.32 -1.60
N TRP A 57 -6.55 1.52 -2.04
CA TRP A 57 -7.95 1.82 -2.37
C TRP A 57 -8.49 0.89 -3.47
N GLN A 58 -7.65 0.48 -4.43
CA GLN A 58 -8.04 -0.42 -5.52
C GLN A 58 -8.51 -1.79 -5.04
N LEU A 59 -8.02 -2.27 -3.90
CA LEU A 59 -8.43 -3.58 -3.38
C LEU A 59 -9.92 -3.60 -3.06
N LYS A 60 -10.53 -2.45 -2.71
CA LYS A 60 -11.97 -2.33 -2.42
C LYS A 60 -12.86 -2.69 -3.60
N HIS A 61 -12.34 -2.65 -4.82
CA HIS A 61 -13.09 -2.98 -6.03
C HIS A 61 -13.01 -4.47 -6.42
N LEU A 62 -12.30 -5.29 -5.65
CA LEU A 62 -12.21 -6.72 -5.91
C LEU A 62 -13.53 -7.42 -5.53
N PRO A 63 -14.04 -8.36 -6.36
CA PRO A 63 -15.24 -9.14 -6.03
C PRO A 63 -15.13 -9.94 -4.72
N TYR A 64 -13.91 -10.21 -4.25
CA TYR A 64 -13.58 -10.98 -3.05
C TYR A 64 -12.89 -10.11 -1.98
N TYR A 65 -13.16 -8.81 -1.95
CA TYR A 65 -12.52 -7.87 -1.01
C TYR A 65 -12.67 -8.30 0.46
N GLU A 66 -13.86 -8.74 0.87
CA GLU A 66 -14.13 -9.13 2.26
C GLU A 66 -13.32 -10.37 2.69
N GLU A 67 -13.22 -11.38 1.83
CA GLU A 67 -12.40 -12.57 2.07
C GLU A 67 -10.90 -12.22 2.16
N MET A 68 -10.46 -11.31 1.29
CA MET A 68 -9.09 -10.82 1.25
C MET A 68 -8.72 -9.98 2.48
N GLN A 69 -9.65 -9.18 3.02
CA GLN A 69 -9.45 -8.48 4.29
C GLN A 69 -9.27 -9.45 5.44
N LYS A 70 -10.13 -10.48 5.51
CA LYS A 70 -10.01 -11.52 6.54
C LYS A 70 -8.68 -12.27 6.43
N GLU A 71 -8.25 -12.64 5.23
CA GLU A 71 -6.95 -13.29 5.02
C GLU A 71 -5.79 -12.37 5.45
N ALA A 72 -5.85 -11.08 5.12
CA ALA A 72 -4.82 -10.11 5.52
C ALA A 72 -4.75 -9.94 7.04
N ASP A 73 -5.91 -9.90 7.70
CA ASP A 73 -6.00 -9.80 9.15
C ASP A 73 -5.51 -11.11 9.79
N ASP A 74 -5.85 -12.28 9.27
CA ASP A 74 -5.37 -13.58 9.77
C ASP A 74 -3.85 -13.74 9.59
N HIS A 75 -3.30 -13.26 8.48
CA HIS A 75 -1.86 -13.31 8.17
C HIS A 75 -1.04 -12.40 9.10
N PHE A 76 -1.61 -11.30 9.58
CA PHE A 76 -0.94 -10.32 10.46
C PHE A 76 -1.33 -10.42 11.96
N SER A 77 -2.52 -10.91 12.29
CA SER A 77 -3.20 -10.80 13.60
C SER A 77 -3.91 -12.09 14.10
N ARG A 78 -3.40 -12.59 15.23
CA ARG A 78 -4.05 -13.12 16.46
C ARG A 78 -5.24 -14.11 16.46
N ASP A 79 -5.76 -14.66 15.38
CA ASP A 79 -6.73 -15.77 15.52
C ASP A 79 -6.05 -17.15 15.62
N LEU A 80 -6.50 -17.91 16.64
CA LEU A 80 -5.79 -18.93 17.42
C LEU A 80 -5.32 -20.20 16.68
N ASP A 81 -5.46 -20.31 15.35
CA ASP A 81 -5.34 -21.60 14.63
C ASP A 81 -4.44 -21.62 13.39
N ALA A 82 -3.73 -20.53 13.05
CA ALA A 82 -2.84 -20.54 11.89
C ALA A 82 -1.38 -20.32 12.27
N SER A 83 -0.54 -21.31 11.97
CA SER A 83 0.94 -21.31 12.04
C SER A 83 1.63 -20.24 11.15
N ARG A 84 0.94 -19.13 10.82
CA ARG A 84 1.23 -18.16 9.76
C ARG A 84 1.21 -16.70 10.23
N HIS A 85 1.38 -16.42 11.51
CA HIS A 85 1.46 -15.03 11.96
C HIS A 85 2.88 -14.50 11.78
N ILE A 86 3.07 -13.51 10.91
CA ILE A 86 4.36 -12.86 10.70
C ILE A 86 4.95 -12.37 12.02
N LYS A 87 4.13 -11.78 12.90
CA LYS A 87 4.57 -11.29 14.23
C LYS A 87 5.12 -12.40 15.11
N VAL A 88 4.36 -13.49 15.26
CA VAL A 88 4.76 -14.62 16.11
C VAL A 88 5.99 -15.29 15.52
N GLY A 89 6.03 -15.48 14.20
CA GLY A 89 7.17 -16.03 13.49
C GLY A 89 8.45 -15.23 13.71
N LEU A 90 8.39 -13.90 13.58
CA LEU A 90 9.52 -13.01 13.83
C LEU A 90 9.98 -13.08 15.29
N VAL A 91 9.06 -13.01 16.24
CA VAL A 91 9.39 -13.09 17.68
C VAL A 91 9.99 -14.45 18.02
N HIS A 92 9.41 -15.54 17.52
CA HIS A 92 9.86 -16.89 17.78
C HIS A 92 11.26 -17.15 17.19
N ALA A 93 11.50 -16.69 15.96
CA ALA A 93 12.82 -16.77 15.32
C ALA A 93 13.89 -16.03 16.14
N VAL A 94 13.56 -14.84 16.66
CA VAL A 94 14.48 -14.05 17.49
C VAL A 94 14.69 -14.70 18.86
N MET A 95 13.64 -15.21 19.49
CA MET A 95 13.71 -15.91 20.78
C MET A 95 14.53 -17.20 20.71
N LEU A 96 14.33 -18.00 19.67
CA LEU A 96 15.11 -19.22 19.42
C LEU A 96 16.52 -18.94 18.91
N ARG A 97 16.86 -17.67 18.62
CA ARG A 97 18.09 -17.27 17.93
C ARG A 97 18.26 -17.99 16.57
N ASP A 98 17.15 -18.39 15.97
CA ASP A 98 17.12 -18.98 14.63
C ASP A 98 17.05 -17.86 13.58
N ILE A 99 18.21 -17.24 13.35
CA ILE A 99 18.33 -16.18 12.35
C ILE A 99 18.35 -16.77 10.92
N ARG A 100 18.76 -18.03 10.77
CA ARG A 100 18.77 -18.75 9.50
C ARG A 100 18.38 -20.22 9.75
N PRO A 101 17.22 -20.70 9.25
CA PRO A 101 16.35 -20.09 8.23
C PRO A 101 15.18 -19.23 8.75
N GLY A 102 14.83 -19.32 10.03
CA GLY A 102 13.55 -18.82 10.55
C GLY A 102 13.31 -17.34 10.32
N PHE A 103 14.22 -16.48 10.80
CA PHE A 103 14.05 -15.03 10.70
C PHE A 103 13.98 -14.54 9.25
N ILE A 104 14.85 -15.07 8.37
CA ILE A 104 14.86 -14.70 6.95
C ILE A 104 13.53 -15.05 6.29
N HIS A 105 12.96 -16.22 6.57
CA HIS A 105 11.69 -16.63 6.00
C HIS A 105 10.57 -15.62 6.35
N TRP A 106 10.47 -15.24 7.62
CA TRP A 106 9.43 -14.32 8.09
C TRP A 106 9.62 -12.88 7.61
N ILE A 107 10.86 -12.42 7.42
CA ILE A 107 11.11 -11.11 6.80
C ILE A 107 10.69 -11.09 5.33
N CYS A 108 11.02 -12.13 4.56
CA CYS A 108 10.55 -12.24 3.19
C CYS A 108 9.01 -12.30 3.12
N GLU A 109 8.38 -12.98 4.07
CA GLU A 109 6.92 -13.05 4.15
C GLU A 109 6.29 -11.71 4.52
N LEU A 110 6.94 -10.92 5.40
CA LEU A 110 6.56 -9.55 5.69
C LEU A 110 6.65 -8.65 4.45
N ASP A 111 7.73 -8.73 3.68
CA ASP A 111 7.87 -7.95 2.46
C ASP A 111 6.78 -8.30 1.43
N LYS A 112 6.41 -9.58 1.30
CA LYS A 112 5.27 -10.00 0.46
C LYS A 112 3.95 -9.43 0.98
N TYR A 113 3.71 -9.49 2.29
CA TYR A 113 2.51 -8.93 2.91
C TYR A 113 2.38 -7.44 2.61
N ILE A 114 3.48 -6.68 2.76
CA ILE A 114 3.52 -5.25 2.46
C ILE A 114 3.24 -4.99 0.97
N ASN A 115 3.73 -5.83 0.07
CA ASN A 115 3.47 -5.67 -1.36
C ASN A 115 2.01 -5.99 -1.74
N LEU A 116 1.38 -6.97 -1.09
CA LEU A 116 0.02 -7.41 -1.40
C LEU A 116 -1.05 -6.52 -0.75
N TYR A 117 -0.89 -6.23 0.55
CA TYR A 117 -1.90 -5.58 1.38
C TYR A 117 -1.51 -4.15 1.76
N SER A 118 -0.34 -3.67 1.34
CA SER A 118 0.26 -2.43 1.83
C SER A 118 0.50 -2.47 3.34
N ARG A 119 0.31 -1.35 4.03
CA ARG A 119 0.68 -1.19 5.44
C ARG A 119 -0.56 -1.28 6.33
N ARG A 120 -1.23 -2.45 6.25
CA ARG A 120 -2.37 -2.82 7.10
C ARG A 120 -1.95 -3.22 8.51
N PHE A 121 -1.18 -2.35 9.16
CA PHE A 121 -0.72 -2.56 10.53
C PHE A 121 -0.86 -1.29 11.36
N THR A 122 -0.89 -1.46 12.68
CA THR A 122 -0.95 -0.33 13.60
C THR A 122 0.38 0.44 13.59
N LYS A 123 0.34 1.72 13.96
CA LYS A 123 1.55 2.53 14.08
C LYS A 123 2.56 1.95 15.09
N ALA A 124 2.07 1.38 16.19
CA ALA A 124 2.92 0.73 17.19
C ALA A 124 3.65 -0.48 16.62
N ASP A 125 2.96 -1.32 15.85
CA ASP A 125 3.56 -2.48 15.19
C ASP A 125 4.60 -2.06 14.15
N HIS A 126 4.33 -1.01 13.38
CA HIS A 126 5.28 -0.48 12.40
C HIS A 126 6.61 -0.09 13.08
N ILE A 127 6.53 0.67 14.17
CA ILE A 127 7.70 1.11 14.93
C ILE A 127 8.45 -0.10 15.49
N ALA A 128 7.74 -1.10 16.01
CA ALA A 128 8.33 -2.32 16.53
C ALA A 128 9.06 -3.12 15.44
N LEU A 129 8.48 -3.26 14.25
CA LEU A 129 9.10 -3.94 13.10
C LEU A 129 10.39 -3.25 12.65
N VAL A 130 10.36 -1.91 12.51
CA VAL A 130 11.56 -1.14 12.15
C VAL A 130 12.68 -1.32 13.18
N LYS A 131 12.35 -1.19 14.47
CA LYS A 131 13.31 -1.37 15.57
C LYS A 131 13.87 -2.79 15.61
N LEU A 132 13.03 -3.81 15.34
CA LEU A 132 13.44 -5.19 15.30
C LEU A 132 14.47 -5.44 14.18
N CYS A 133 14.13 -5.07 12.94
CA CYS A 133 15.01 -5.25 11.79
C CYS A 133 16.32 -4.48 11.95
N TYR A 134 16.26 -3.24 12.48
CA TYR A 134 17.45 -2.46 12.78
C TYR A 134 18.34 -3.13 13.84
N SER A 135 17.75 -3.67 14.90
CA SER A 135 18.50 -4.37 15.96
C SER A 135 19.16 -5.64 15.43
N CYS A 136 18.48 -6.40 14.58
CA CYS A 136 19.04 -7.60 13.94
C CYS A 136 20.20 -7.26 13.01
N MET A 137 20.12 -6.15 12.26
CA MET A 137 21.17 -5.70 11.36
C MET A 137 22.41 -5.17 12.10
N THR A 138 22.21 -4.50 13.23
CA THR A 138 23.30 -3.84 14.01
C THR A 138 23.95 -4.76 15.04
N MET A 139 23.52 -6.02 15.12
CA MET A 139 24.13 -7.01 15.97
C MET A 139 25.57 -7.31 15.52
N ARG A 140 26.51 -7.34 16.49
CA ARG A 140 27.91 -7.62 16.20
C ARG A 140 28.08 -9.03 15.64
N GLY A 141 28.74 -9.12 14.47
CA GLY A 141 28.95 -10.39 13.78
C GLY A 141 27.72 -10.93 13.05
N ALA A 142 26.73 -10.07 12.75
CA ALA A 142 25.62 -10.44 11.89
C ALA A 142 26.11 -10.84 10.48
N ASP A 143 25.53 -11.90 9.92
CA ASP A 143 25.82 -12.35 8.55
C ASP A 143 25.41 -11.25 7.55
N PHE A 144 26.27 -10.96 6.59
CA PHE A 144 26.04 -9.96 5.55
C PHE A 144 24.74 -10.19 4.78
N ARG A 145 24.29 -11.43 4.56
CA ARG A 145 22.99 -11.71 3.93
C ARG A 145 21.83 -11.22 4.80
N ILE A 146 21.92 -11.40 6.12
CA ILE A 146 20.89 -10.93 7.06
C ILE A 146 20.91 -9.41 7.11
N VAL A 147 22.09 -8.80 7.16
CA VAL A 147 22.28 -7.34 7.10
C VAL A 147 21.62 -6.79 5.83
N LYS A 148 21.88 -7.37 4.66
CA LYS A 148 21.28 -6.94 3.39
C LYS A 148 19.76 -7.03 3.40
N ILE A 149 19.22 -8.16 3.83
CA ILE A 149 17.76 -8.37 3.87
C ILE A 149 17.11 -7.38 4.85
N CYS A 150 17.66 -7.22 6.05
CA CYS A 150 17.16 -6.26 7.03
C CYS A 150 17.27 -4.82 6.53
N ALA A 151 18.36 -4.45 5.87
CA ALA A 151 18.54 -3.13 5.27
C ALA A 151 17.44 -2.85 4.24
N GLN A 152 17.20 -3.79 3.32
CA GLN A 152 16.14 -3.66 2.33
C GLN A 152 14.76 -3.53 2.98
N SER A 153 14.44 -4.36 3.97
CA SER A 153 13.14 -4.29 4.65
C SER A 153 12.99 -3.01 5.46
N VAL A 154 14.06 -2.50 6.11
CA VAL A 154 14.03 -1.19 6.79
C VAL A 154 13.82 -0.06 5.79
N SER A 155 14.50 -0.08 4.64
CA SER A 155 14.27 0.89 3.57
C SER A 155 12.83 0.83 3.04
N ASN A 156 12.28 -0.38 2.84
CA ASN A 156 10.88 -0.58 2.44
C ASN A 156 9.89 -0.05 3.48
N LEU A 157 10.13 -0.26 4.77
CA LEU A 157 9.30 0.23 5.87
C LEU A 157 9.39 1.76 6.02
N LEU A 158 10.58 2.33 5.85
CA LEU A 158 10.81 3.79 5.96
C LEU A 158 10.52 4.57 4.66
N PHE A 159 10.25 3.90 3.54
CA PHE A 159 10.04 4.53 2.24
C PHE A 159 8.99 5.66 2.27
N ARG A 160 7.85 5.45 2.95
CA ARG A 160 6.82 6.48 3.14
C ARG A 160 7.02 7.23 4.46
N LYS A 161 7.77 8.33 4.38
CA LYS A 161 8.08 9.23 5.52
C LYS A 161 6.85 9.89 6.14
N GLU A 162 5.72 9.95 5.41
CA GLU A 162 4.46 10.52 5.88
C GLU A 162 3.82 9.71 7.02
N LEU A 163 4.14 8.42 7.13
CA LEU A 163 3.47 7.49 8.06
C LEU A 163 4.13 7.44 9.45
N LEU A 164 5.29 8.09 9.63
CA LEU A 164 6.08 8.05 10.85
C LEU A 164 6.61 9.46 11.17
N SER A 165 6.31 9.95 12.36
CA SER A 165 6.90 11.20 12.85
C SER A 165 8.35 10.96 13.29
N ARG A 166 9.13 12.05 13.33
CA ARG A 166 10.52 12.03 13.83
C ARG A 166 10.59 11.64 15.31
N ASP A 167 9.55 11.92 16.08
CA ASP A 167 9.48 11.56 17.50
C ASP A 167 9.21 10.07 17.72
N ASP A 168 8.63 9.39 16.73
CA ASP A 168 8.28 7.97 16.85
C ASP A 168 9.49 7.04 16.68
N ILE A 169 10.47 7.46 15.87
CA ILE A 169 11.64 6.65 15.50
C ILE A 169 12.92 7.48 15.58
N GLN A 170 13.78 7.08 16.51
CA GLN A 170 15.16 7.56 16.62
C GLN A 170 16.08 6.35 16.44
N LEU A 171 16.89 6.38 15.39
CA LEU A 171 17.87 5.33 15.07
C LEU A 171 19.27 5.88 15.25
N GLU A 172 20.14 5.11 15.89
CA GLU A 172 21.54 5.48 16.05
C GLU A 172 22.25 5.41 14.69
N TRP A 173 22.90 6.49 14.27
CA TRP A 173 23.60 6.52 12.98
C TRP A 173 24.92 5.73 13.02
N ARG A 174 25.54 5.61 14.20
CA ARG A 174 26.88 5.06 14.34
C ARG A 174 26.99 3.57 13.96
N PRO A 175 26.09 2.68 14.41
CA PRO A 175 26.11 1.28 13.97
C PRO A 175 25.93 1.12 12.45
N LEU A 176 25.16 2.02 11.81
CA LEU A 176 24.99 2.00 10.35
C LEU A 176 26.29 2.39 9.64
N TYR A 177 26.98 3.40 10.15
CA TYR A 177 28.27 3.82 9.63
C TYR A 177 29.33 2.72 9.77
N ASP A 178 29.37 2.02 10.91
CA ASP A 178 30.29 0.91 11.13
C ASP A 178 30.08 -0.21 10.08
N ILE A 179 28.81 -0.55 9.77
CA ILE A 179 28.45 -1.52 8.73
C ILE A 179 28.87 -1.03 7.34
N TYR A 180 28.62 0.25 7.03
CA TYR A 180 29.04 0.84 5.76
C TYR A 180 30.56 0.79 5.59
N VAL A 181 31.32 1.14 6.64
CA VAL A 181 32.78 1.07 6.61
C VAL A 181 33.27 -0.35 6.38
N GLU A 182 32.67 -1.31 7.08
CA GLU A 182 32.99 -2.73 6.97
C GLU A 182 32.73 -3.28 5.56
N VAL A 183 31.62 -2.92 4.93
CA VAL A 183 31.26 -3.40 3.59
C VAL A 183 32.03 -2.67 2.48
N SER A 184 32.23 -1.37 2.61
CA SER A 184 32.77 -0.54 1.53
C SER A 184 34.29 -0.44 1.53
N PHE A 185 34.94 -0.46 2.71
CA PHE A 185 36.37 -0.13 2.83
C PHE A 185 37.28 -1.24 3.35
N LYS A 186 36.75 -2.29 4.00
CA LYS A 186 37.60 -3.38 4.49
C LYS A 186 38.05 -4.36 3.40
N ASN A 187 37.74 -4.12 2.13
CA ASN A 187 38.15 -4.95 1.00
C ASN A 187 37.96 -6.46 1.23
N LEU A 188 36.91 -6.84 1.98
CA LEU A 188 36.68 -8.21 2.45
C LEU A 188 36.63 -9.24 1.30
N GLU A 189 36.21 -8.79 0.12
CA GLU A 189 36.20 -9.58 -1.11
C GLU A 189 37.57 -9.66 -1.78
N GLU A 190 38.34 -8.57 -1.82
CA GLU A 190 39.67 -8.53 -2.44
C GLU A 190 40.71 -9.29 -1.61
N ASP A 191 40.56 -9.25 -0.28
CA ASP A 191 41.38 -10.01 0.66
C ASP A 191 40.97 -11.50 0.73
N GLY A 192 39.89 -11.90 0.03
CA GLY A 192 39.37 -13.27 0.01
C GLY A 192 38.82 -13.76 1.36
N LEU A 193 38.59 -12.85 2.31
CA LEU A 193 38.11 -13.16 3.65
C LEU A 193 36.63 -13.56 3.63
N LEU A 194 35.81 -12.87 2.84
CA LEU A 194 34.37 -13.10 2.74
C LEU A 194 33.84 -12.76 1.34
N LEU A 195 32.91 -13.58 0.85
CA LEU A 195 32.10 -13.25 -0.33
C LEU A 195 30.87 -12.45 0.12
N LEU A 196 30.76 -11.19 -0.28
CA LEU A 196 29.59 -10.38 0.04
C LEU A 196 28.43 -10.79 -0.87
N PRO A 197 27.18 -10.67 -0.39
CA PRO A 197 26.03 -10.89 -1.26
C PRO A 197 25.97 -9.83 -2.36
N ASP A 198 25.62 -10.26 -3.59
CA ASP A 198 25.54 -9.36 -4.75
C ASP A 198 24.71 -8.11 -4.46
N GLY A 199 25.19 -6.93 -4.86
CA GLY A 199 24.46 -5.66 -4.67
C GLY A 199 24.34 -5.20 -3.21
N MET A 200 25.09 -5.78 -2.28
CA MET A 200 25.13 -5.33 -0.88
C MET A 200 25.51 -3.85 -0.76
N LYS A 201 26.55 -3.39 -1.47
CA LYS A 201 26.96 -1.97 -1.48
C LYS A 201 25.80 -1.06 -1.93
N ALA A 202 25.17 -1.40 -3.05
CA ALA A 202 24.02 -0.65 -3.58
C ALA A 202 22.81 -0.63 -2.62
N THR A 203 22.63 -1.67 -1.80
CA THR A 203 21.54 -1.72 -0.81
C THR A 203 21.79 -0.76 0.35
N LEU A 204 23.04 -0.54 0.73
CA LEU A 204 23.42 0.37 1.82
C LEU A 204 23.49 1.84 1.38
N GLU A 205 23.64 2.10 0.08
CA GLU A 205 23.76 3.44 -0.49
C GLU A 205 22.41 4.06 -0.92
N GLN A 206 21.30 3.31 -0.83
CA GLN A 206 19.93 3.77 -1.14
C GLN A 206 19.33 4.65 -0.03
#